data_AF-A0A930PGC2-F1
#
_entry.id   AF-A0A930PGC2-F1
#
_cell.length_a   1.000
_cell.length_b   1.000
_cell.length_c   1.000
_cell.angle_alpha   90.00
_cell.angle_beta   90.00
_cell.angle_gamma   90.00
#
_symmetry.space_group_name_H-M   'P 1'
#
loop_
_entity.id
_entity.type
_entity.pdbx_description
1 polymer ?
#
loop_
_entity_poly.entity_id
_entity_poly.type
_entity_poly.pdbx_seq_one_letter_code
_entity_poly.pdbx_strand_id
1 'polypeptide(L)'
;FLVGPLTEKFALGPLGITSLAIMSACYLLLPVVHSMLWAVCLLIVLAGIVLPSFNSSIIAYINASTPEHMIGRVHSVQGIPNMALTPLAVLLAGFLIVDWGITYTALFYAVFIFLSLVVMVFQKPLRQLPHISQVTNAQ
;
A
#
# COMPACT_ATOMS: atom_id res chain seq x y z
N PHE A 1 -11.57 3.43 -11.22
CA PHE A 1 -11.99 4.62 -11.99
C PHE A 1 -10.88 5.66 -12.17
N LEU A 2 -10.10 6.06 -11.15
CA LEU A 2 -8.95 6.98 -11.33
C LEU A 2 -7.62 6.30 -11.70
N VAL A 3 -7.48 5.00 -11.46
CA VAL A 3 -6.21 4.27 -11.62
C VAL A 3 -5.81 4.10 -13.09
N GLY A 4 -6.74 3.72 -13.98
CA GLY A 4 -6.47 3.46 -15.40
C GLY A 4 -5.64 4.53 -16.10
N PRO A 5 -6.07 5.81 -16.12
CA PRO A 5 -5.30 6.88 -16.77
C PRO A 5 -4.01 7.26 -16.03
N LEU A 6 -3.87 6.94 -14.73
CA LEU A 6 -2.68 7.25 -13.94
C LEU A 6 -1.57 6.19 -14.15
N THR A 7 -1.96 4.92 -14.28
CA THR A 7 -1.06 3.80 -14.56
C THR A 7 -0.55 3.75 -16.00
N GLU A 8 -1.21 4.44 -16.93
CA GLU A 8 -0.72 4.60 -18.33
C GLU A 8 0.38 5.66 -18.46
N LYS A 9 0.38 6.70 -17.61
CA LYS A 9 1.32 7.82 -17.71
C LYS A 9 2.59 7.69 -16.85
N PHE A 10 2.55 6.91 -15.77
CA PHE A 10 3.67 6.80 -14.82
C PHE A 10 4.18 5.36 -14.68
N ALA A 11 5.50 5.22 -14.52
CA ALA A 11 6.11 3.93 -14.22
C ALA A 11 5.60 3.40 -12.87
N LEU A 12 5.28 2.10 -12.78
CA LEU A 12 4.62 1.51 -11.62
C LEU A 12 5.46 1.49 -10.35
N GLY A 13 6.79 1.45 -10.49
CA GLY A 13 7.72 1.57 -9.38
C GLY A 13 7.61 2.93 -8.67
N PRO A 14 7.89 4.05 -9.36
CA PRO A 14 7.69 5.39 -8.82
C PRO A 14 6.28 5.65 -8.29
N LEU A 15 5.23 5.17 -8.98
CA LEU A 15 3.84 5.30 -8.54
C LEU A 15 3.59 4.62 -7.19
N GLY A 16 4.12 3.41 -7.00
CA GLY A 16 3.98 2.69 -5.74
C GLY A 16 4.75 3.35 -4.60
N ILE A 17 5.96 3.85 -4.88
CA ILE A 17 6.80 4.54 -3.88
C ILE A 17 6.18 5.86 -3.46
N THR A 18 5.73 6.70 -4.40
CA THR A 18 5.07 7.97 -4.06
C THR A 18 3.77 7.72 -3.30
N SER A 19 3.03 6.67 -3.68
CA SER A 19 1.80 6.30 -3.00
C SER A 19 2.04 5.93 -1.54
N LEU A 20 3.02 5.05 -1.32
CA LEU A 20 3.38 4.59 0.02
C LEU A 20 4.03 5.70 0.86
N ALA A 21 4.76 6.63 0.24
CA ALA A 21 5.30 7.81 0.91
C ALA A 21 4.19 8.76 1.39
N ILE A 22 3.19 9.04 0.55
CA ILE A 22 2.03 9.87 0.94
C ILE A 22 1.26 9.19 2.07
N MET A 23 0.99 7.88 1.96
CA MET A 23 0.35 7.13 3.03
C MET A 23 1.15 7.19 4.34
N SER A 24 2.46 6.93 4.28
CA SER A 24 3.33 6.97 5.46
C SER A 24 3.30 8.35 6.15
N ALA A 25 3.39 9.44 5.37
CA ALA A 25 3.28 10.79 5.92
C ALA A 25 1.92 11.04 6.58
N CYS A 26 0.81 10.59 5.96
CA CYS A 26 -0.52 10.73 6.54
C CYS A 26 -0.65 9.96 7.86
N TYR A 27 -0.19 8.69 7.91
CA TYR A 27 -0.27 7.88 9.12
C TYR A 27 0.67 8.35 10.24
N LEU A 28 1.83 8.93 9.92
CA LEU A 28 2.72 9.53 10.93
C LEU A 28 2.18 10.84 11.50
N LEU A 29 1.33 11.56 10.76
CA LEU A 29 0.68 12.79 11.23
C LEU A 29 -0.57 12.52 12.08
N LEU A 30 -1.25 11.38 11.90
CA LEU A 30 -2.46 11.01 12.64
C LEU A 30 -2.32 11.12 14.18
N PRO A 31 -1.24 10.65 14.83
CA PRO A 31 -1.05 10.76 16.28
C PRO A 31 -0.96 12.20 16.78
N VAL A 32 -0.71 13.18 15.92
CA VAL A 32 -0.63 14.60 16.28
C VAL A 32 -1.98 15.28 16.10
N VAL A 33 -2.70 14.94 15.03
CA VAL A 33 -3.97 15.59 14.67
C VAL A 33 -5.21 14.85 15.17
N HIS A 34 -5.06 13.77 15.93
CA HIS A 34 -6.18 12.93 16.39
C HIS A 34 -7.26 13.68 17.20
N SER A 35 -6.93 14.85 17.76
CA SER A 35 -7.88 15.72 18.48
C SER A 35 -8.80 16.52 17.54
N MET A 36 -8.46 16.63 16.26
CA MET A 36 -9.21 17.38 15.24
C MET A 36 -9.86 16.43 14.24
N LEU A 37 -11.16 16.14 14.42
CA LEU A 37 -11.93 15.23 13.58
C LEU A 37 -11.74 15.51 12.07
N TRP A 38 -11.80 16.78 11.67
CA TRP A 38 -11.67 17.18 10.27
C TRP A 38 -10.29 16.87 9.68
N ALA A 39 -9.23 17.05 10.47
CA ALA A 39 -7.87 16.75 10.03
C ALA A 39 -7.68 15.23 9.85
N VAL A 40 -8.21 14.43 10.77
CA VAL A 40 -8.20 12.96 10.67
C VAL A 40 -8.95 12.49 9.41
N CYS A 41 -10.17 12.99 9.18
CA CYS A 41 -10.95 12.67 7.99
C CYS A 41 -10.18 13.00 6.70
N LEU A 42 -9.56 14.18 6.64
CA LEU A 42 -8.77 14.60 5.47
C LEU A 42 -7.58 13.67 5.23
N LEU A 43 -6.82 13.31 6.27
CA LEU A 43 -5.69 12.39 6.16
C LEU A 43 -6.11 10.98 5.72
N ILE A 44 -7.22 10.46 6.24
CA ILE A 44 -7.75 9.14 5.85
C ILE A 44 -8.23 9.16 4.39
N VAL A 45 -8.89 10.24 3.96
CA VAL A 45 -9.33 10.40 2.56
C VAL A 45 -8.12 10.45 1.62
N LEU A 46 -7.10 11.24 1.96
CA LEU A 46 -5.87 11.32 1.16
C LEU A 46 -5.18 9.95 1.05
N ALA A 47 -5.03 9.23 2.18
CA ALA A 47 -4.47 7.89 2.18
C ALA A 47 -5.33 6.91 1.34
N GLY A 48 -6.65 7.02 1.44
CA GLY A 48 -7.61 6.17 0.71
C GLY A 48 -7.61 6.39 -0.81
N ILE A 49 -7.40 7.62 -1.28
CA ILE A 49 -7.29 7.94 -2.72
C ILE A 49 -6.05 7.28 -3.34
N VAL A 50 -4.98 7.17 -2.56
CA VAL A 50 -3.67 6.73 -3.03
C VAL A 50 -3.49 5.21 -2.93
N LEU A 51 -4.23 4.56 -2.03
CA LEU A 51 -4.20 3.10 -1.83
C LEU A 51 -4.45 2.25 -3.11
N PRO A 52 -5.43 2.57 -3.99
CA PRO A 52 -5.63 1.83 -5.23
C PRO A 52 -4.42 1.85 -6.18
N SER A 53 -3.66 2.95 -6.19
CA SER A 53 -2.44 3.09 -6.97
C SER A 53 -1.37 2.11 -6.47
N PHE A 54 -1.18 2.04 -5.15
CA PHE A 54 -0.25 1.08 -4.53
C PHE A 54 -0.63 -0.38 -4.80
N ASN A 55 -1.92 -0.74 -4.64
CA ASN A 55 -2.41 -2.08 -4.93
C ASN A 55 -2.15 -2.48 -6.39
N SER A 56 -2.37 -1.55 -7.33
CA SER A 56 -2.16 -1.80 -8.76
C SER A 56 -0.68 -1.98 -9.10
N SER A 57 0.21 -1.21 -8.48
CA SER A 57 1.67 -1.37 -8.64
C SER A 57 2.16 -2.75 -8.20
N ILE A 58 1.68 -3.27 -7.07
CA ILE A 58 2.05 -4.62 -6.58
C ILE A 58 1.51 -5.70 -7.51
N ILE A 59 0.25 -5.61 -7.93
CA ILE A 59 -0.36 -6.61 -8.83
C ILE A 59 0.38 -6.64 -10.18
N ALA A 60 0.71 -5.47 -10.74
CA ALA A 60 1.48 -5.40 -11.98
C ALA A 60 2.90 -5.97 -11.81
N TYR A 61 3.57 -5.71 -10.68
CA TYR A 61 4.87 -6.32 -10.37
C TYR A 61 4.81 -7.84 -10.36
N ILE A 62 3.81 -8.39 -9.68
CA ILE A 62 3.59 -9.83 -9.59
C ILE A 62 3.36 -10.41 -10.98
N ASN A 63 2.47 -9.81 -11.77
CA ASN A 63 2.17 -10.28 -13.12
C ASN A 63 3.39 -10.18 -14.05
N ALA A 64 4.19 -9.12 -13.96
CA ALA A 64 5.39 -8.95 -14.77
C ALA A 64 6.54 -9.90 -14.38
N SER A 65 6.59 -10.33 -13.12
CA SER A 65 7.67 -11.18 -12.59
C SER A 65 7.31 -12.68 -12.55
N THR A 66 6.04 -13.03 -12.82
CA THR A 66 5.53 -14.41 -12.67
C THR A 66 5.26 -15.04 -14.04
N PRO A 67 5.73 -16.27 -14.31
CA PRO A 67 5.37 -17.02 -15.51
C PRO A 67 3.84 -17.19 -15.63
N GLU A 68 3.28 -17.03 -16.83
CA GLU A 68 1.82 -17.00 -17.05
C GLU A 68 1.06 -18.18 -16.42
N HIS A 69 1.60 -19.40 -16.56
CA HIS A 69 1.00 -20.62 -16.01
C HIS A 69 0.99 -20.69 -14.46
N MET A 70 1.73 -19.80 -13.79
CA MET A 70 1.85 -19.73 -12.33
C MET A 70 1.14 -18.52 -11.72
N ILE A 71 0.64 -17.58 -12.52
CA ILE A 71 0.02 -16.33 -12.03
C ILE A 71 -1.09 -16.62 -11.02
N GLY A 72 -2.02 -17.54 -11.33
CA GLY A 72 -3.10 -17.91 -10.41
C GLY A 72 -2.61 -18.52 -9.08
N ARG A 73 -1.52 -19.29 -9.12
CA ARG A 73 -0.90 -19.86 -7.91
C ARG A 73 -0.24 -18.78 -7.06
N VAL A 74 0.47 -17.83 -7.67
CA VAL A 74 1.12 -16.73 -6.95
C VAL A 74 0.08 -15.80 -6.32
N HIS A 75 -1.01 -15.48 -7.03
CA HIS A 75 -2.12 -14.70 -6.46
C HIS A 75 -2.80 -15.43 -5.30
N SER A 76 -2.92 -16.75 -5.36
CA SER A 76 -3.47 -17.56 -4.25
C SER A 76 -2.55 -17.54 -3.02
N VAL A 77 -1.23 -17.65 -3.23
CA VAL A 77 -0.22 -17.56 -2.15
C VAL A 77 -0.20 -16.17 -1.51
N GLN A 78 -0.47 -15.10 -2.27
CA GLN A 78 -0.63 -13.74 -1.74
C GLN A 78 -1.98 -13.55 -1.04
N GLY A 79 -3.06 -14.02 -1.65
CA GLY A 79 -4.44 -13.74 -1.24
C GLY A 79 -4.80 -14.38 0.09
N ILE A 80 -4.42 -15.66 0.30
CA ILE A 80 -4.79 -16.40 1.52
C ILE A 80 -4.26 -15.71 2.80
N PRO A 81 -2.96 -15.37 2.90
CA PRO A 81 -2.45 -14.61 4.04
C PRO A 81 -3.13 -13.26 4.18
N ASN A 82 -3.39 -12.54 3.09
CA ASN A 82 -4.02 -11.22 3.16
C ASN A 82 -5.45 -11.30 3.75
N MET A 83 -6.23 -12.30 3.33
CA MET A 83 -7.58 -12.55 3.85
C MET A 83 -7.57 -12.99 5.32
N ALA A 84 -6.55 -13.74 5.75
CA ALA A 84 -6.41 -14.15 7.15
C ALA A 84 -5.89 -13.00 8.05
N LEU A 85 -4.95 -12.21 7.55
CA LEU A 85 -4.34 -11.11 8.29
C LEU A 85 -5.29 -9.92 8.46
N THR A 86 -6.22 -9.69 7.55
CA THR A 86 -7.19 -8.58 7.65
C THR A 86 -8.00 -8.61 8.96
N PRO A 87 -8.74 -9.69 9.30
CA PRO A 87 -9.49 -9.75 10.56
C PRO A 87 -8.56 -9.77 11.78
N LEU A 88 -7.38 -10.40 11.68
CA LEU A 88 -6.40 -10.40 12.77
C LEU A 88 -5.86 -8.99 13.05
N ALA A 89 -5.64 -8.19 12.01
CA ALA A 89 -5.20 -6.80 12.13
C ALA A 89 -6.29 -5.95 12.81
N VAL A 90 -7.57 -6.15 12.47
CA VAL A 90 -8.68 -5.46 13.13
C VAL A 90 -8.79 -5.86 14.61
N LEU A 91 -8.66 -7.14 14.91
CA LEU A 91 -8.67 -7.64 16.30
C LEU A 91 -7.51 -7.04 17.11
N LEU A 92 -6.29 -7.10 16.56
CA LEU A 92 -5.08 -6.54 17.18
C LEU A 92 -5.24 -5.04 17.40
N ALA A 93 -5.74 -4.30 16.41
CA ALA A 93 -6.01 -2.87 16.54
C ALA A 93 -7.00 -2.59 17.68
N GLY A 94 -8.05 -3.39 17.83
CA GLY A 94 -9.01 -3.28 18.94
C GLY A 94 -8.33 -3.42 20.31
N PHE A 95 -7.53 -4.46 20.51
CA PHE A 95 -6.77 -4.67 21.75
C PHE A 95 -5.79 -3.53 22.03
N LEU A 96 -4.99 -3.13 21.04
CA LEU A 96 -4.02 -2.05 21.18
C LEU A 96 -4.70 -0.72 21.53
N ILE A 97 -5.87 -0.42 20.95
CA ILE A 97 -6.60 0.81 21.28
C ILE A 97 -7.08 0.81 22.73
N VAL A 98 -7.52 -0.34 23.26
CA VAL A 98 -8.00 -0.45 24.66
C VAL A 98 -6.84 -0.33 25.64
N ASP A 99 -5.74 -1.05 25.39
CA ASP A 99 -4.63 -1.15 26.35
C ASP A 99 -3.63 0.01 26.23
N TRP A 100 -3.32 0.44 25.01
CA TRP A 100 -2.30 1.47 24.72
C TRP A 100 -2.92 2.78 24.25
N GLY A 101 -4.23 2.85 24.02
CA GLY A 101 -4.86 4.05 23.50
C GLY A 101 -4.61 4.30 22.00
N ILE A 102 -5.35 5.27 21.45
CA ILE A 102 -5.37 5.55 20.01
C ILE A 102 -4.02 6.06 19.48
N THR A 103 -3.31 6.89 20.25
CA THR A 103 -2.06 7.54 19.80
C THR A 103 -0.95 6.53 19.57
N TYR A 104 -0.71 5.64 20.53
CA TYR A 104 0.34 4.62 20.42
C TYR A 104 -0.03 3.54 19.40
N THR A 105 -1.31 3.20 19.26
CA THR A 105 -1.79 2.29 18.20
C THR A 105 -1.59 2.87 16.81
N ALA A 106 -1.89 4.16 16.62
CA ALA A 106 -1.67 4.85 15.35
C ALA A 106 -0.18 4.94 15.02
N LEU A 107 0.68 5.23 16.00
CA LEU A 107 2.14 5.21 15.83
C LEU A 107 2.65 3.82 15.45
N PHE A 108 2.17 2.77 16.13
CA PHE A 108 2.52 1.39 15.80
C PHE A 108 2.24 1.09 14.33
N TYR A 109 1.02 1.40 13.84
CA TYR A 109 0.68 1.21 12.44
C TYR A 109 1.52 2.08 11.49
N ALA A 110 1.76 3.34 11.85
CA ALA A 110 2.56 4.27 11.06
C ALA A 110 4.01 3.77 10.87
N VAL A 111 4.60 3.15 11.89
CA VAL A 111 5.93 2.52 11.81
C VAL A 111 5.93 1.37 10.81
N PHE A 112 4.92 0.49 10.79
CA PHE A 112 4.85 -0.59 9.81
C PHE A 112 4.72 -0.09 8.37
N ILE A 113 3.90 0.95 8.14
CA ILE A 113 3.79 1.59 6.82
C ILE A 113 5.11 2.23 6.41
N PHE A 114 5.78 2.92 7.34
CA PHE A 114 7.09 3.53 7.09
C PHE A 114 8.17 2.47 6.80
N LEU A 115 8.22 1.37 7.54
CA LEU A 115 9.13 0.26 7.27
C LEU A 115 8.87 -0.37 5.89
N SER A 116 7.60 -0.49 5.50
CA SER A 116 7.22 -0.96 4.16
C SER A 116 7.74 -0.01 3.07
N LEU A 117 7.65 1.30 3.29
CA LEU A 117 8.24 2.31 2.40
C LEU A 117 9.75 2.15 2.28
N VAL A 118 10.44 2.00 3.41
CA VAL A 118 11.89 1.77 3.46
C VAL A 118 12.24 0.53 2.62
N VAL A 119 11.61 -0.61 2.88
CA VAL A 119 11.84 -1.85 2.11
C VAL A 119 11.62 -1.63 0.62
N MET A 120 10.53 -0.96 0.24
CA MET A 120 10.19 -0.69 -1.16
C MET A 120 11.22 0.23 -1.85
N VAL A 121 11.76 1.23 -1.14
CA VAL A 121 12.79 2.13 -1.66
C VAL A 121 14.15 1.41 -1.82
N PHE A 122 14.49 0.49 -0.92
CA PHE A 122 15.76 -0.24 -1.00
C PHE A 122 15.74 -1.44 -1.97
N GLN A 123 14.56 -1.97 -2.30
CA GLN A 123 14.44 -3.06 -3.27
C GLN A 123 14.52 -2.55 -4.72
N LYS A 124 15.67 -2.77 -5.35
CA LYS A 124 15.92 -2.48 -6.78
C LYS A 124 14.85 -3.03 -7.74
N PRO A 125 14.32 -4.27 -7.57
CA PRO A 125 13.30 -4.82 -8.48
C PRO A 125 12.00 -3.99 -8.50
N LEU A 126 11.60 -3.45 -7.34
CA LEU A 126 10.40 -2.61 -7.22
C LEU A 126 10.61 -1.22 -7.81
N ARG A 127 11.85 -0.71 -7.81
CA ARG A 127 12.21 0.56 -8.44
C ARG A 127 12.31 0.50 -9.96
N GLN A 128 12.62 -0.67 -10.50
CA GLN A 128 12.92 -0.87 -11.93
C GLN A 128 11.72 -1.44 -12.72
N LEU A 129 10.54 -1.49 -12.11
CA LEU A 129 9.32 -1.93 -12.78
C LEU A 129 9.06 -1.13 -14.07
N PRO A 130 9.06 -1.79 -15.24
CA PRO A 130 8.82 -1.13 -16.52
C PRO A 130 7.39 -0.61 -16.62
N HIS A 131 7.18 0.32 -17.56
CA HIS A 131 5.86 0.87 -17.85
C HIS A 131 4.89 -0.23 -18.35
N ILE A 132 3.62 -0.22 -17.90
CA ILE A 132 2.57 -1.13 -18.42
C ILE A 132 2.40 -0.99 -19.94
N SER A 133 2.72 0.17 -20.53
CA SER A 133 2.69 0.38 -21.98
C SER A 133 3.64 -0.53 -22.77
N GLN A 134 4.63 -1.17 -22.13
CA GLN A 134 5.48 -2.18 -22.76
C GLN A 134 4.96 -3.61 -22.59
N VAL A 135 4.08 -3.84 -21.63
CA VAL A 135 3.50 -5.17 -21.34
C VAL A 135 2.33 -5.46 -22.29
N THR A 136 1.53 -4.44 -22.64
CA THR A 136 0.43 -4.56 -23.62
C THR A 136 0.92 -4.74 -25.06
N ASN A 137 2.14 -4.28 -25.40
CA ASN A 137 2.71 -4.40 -26.75
C ASN A 137 3.54 -5.67 -26.96
N ALA A 138 3.64 -6.54 -25.95
CA ALA A 138 4.37 -7.81 -26.00
C ALA A 138 3.46 -9.05 -26.01
N GLN A 139 2.13 -8.84 -25.99
CA GLN A 139 1.11 -9.86 -26.30
C GLN A 139 0.63 -9.67 -27.74
#